data_AF-A0A4Y8CC59-F1
#
_entry.id   AF-A0A4Y8CC59-F1
#
_cell.length_a   1.000
_cell.length_b   1.000
_cell.length_c   1.000
_cell.angle_alpha   90.00
_cell.angle_beta   90.00
_cell.angle_gamma   90.00
#
_symmetry.space_group_name_H-M   'P 1'
#
loop_
_entity.id
_entity.type
_entity.pdbx_description
1 polymer ?
#
loop_
_entity_poly.entity_id
_entity_poly.type
_entity_poly.pdbx_seq_one_letter_code
_entity_poly.pdbx_strand_id
1 'polypeptide(L)'
;LIVVFGGFASHPSHFSHLKSDKNVILFYDYENFDLNFDFKAFDELFLIAFSMGVCVANRLLKELNFKQKIAINGTNLGIDKSKGIHPTIFKKTLQNFKLEHFKETLFKERKSLAKDFIFKDEKALKIELEKLFDFALTKQEENLLWDKV
;
A
#
# COMPACT_ATOMS: atom_id res chain seq x y z
N LEU A 1 17.40 6.84 -3.05
CA LEU A 1 16.25 6.10 -3.60
C LEU A 1 15.00 6.48 -2.81
N ILE A 2 13.92 6.83 -3.51
CA ILE A 2 12.60 6.95 -2.90
C ILE A 2 11.88 5.61 -3.07
N VAL A 3 11.58 4.97 -1.96
CA VAL A 3 10.88 3.71 -1.86
C VAL A 3 9.41 4.01 -1.60
N VAL A 4 8.53 3.61 -2.53
CA VAL A 4 7.10 3.88 -2.44
C VAL A 4 6.33 2.58 -2.27
N PHE A 5 5.42 2.53 -1.29
CA PHE A 5 4.46 1.43 -1.13
C PHE A 5 3.04 1.94 -1.39
N GLY A 6 2.40 1.38 -2.42
CA GLY A 6 1.02 1.70 -2.79
C GLY A 6 -0.01 1.17 -1.78
N GLY A 7 -1.25 1.63 -1.90
CA GLY A 7 -2.38 0.98 -1.25
C GLY A 7 -2.84 -0.25 -2.02
N PHE A 8 -3.87 -0.93 -1.51
CA PHE A 8 -4.61 -1.94 -2.26
C PHE A 8 -5.04 -1.43 -3.65
N ALA A 9 -4.98 -2.29 -4.68
CA ALA A 9 -5.35 -1.99 -6.06
C ALA A 9 -4.53 -0.86 -6.71
N SER A 10 -3.34 -0.56 -6.18
CA SER A 10 -2.46 0.44 -6.77
C SER A 10 -1.89 -0.02 -8.10
N HIS A 11 -1.65 0.93 -8.99
CA HIS A 11 -1.00 0.71 -10.27
C HIS A 11 -0.09 1.91 -10.59
N PRO A 12 1.03 1.74 -11.31
CA PRO A 12 1.94 2.84 -11.65
C PRO A 12 1.25 4.05 -12.29
N SER A 13 0.20 3.83 -13.10
CA SER A 13 -0.52 4.93 -13.74
C SER A 13 -1.18 5.90 -12.75
N HIS A 14 -1.51 5.46 -11.53
CA HIS A 14 -2.10 6.32 -10.49
C HIS A 14 -1.13 7.42 -10.02
N PHE A 15 0.16 7.19 -10.18
CA PHE A 15 1.24 8.07 -9.71
C PHE A 15 1.96 8.79 -10.86
N SER A 16 1.52 8.61 -12.11
CA SER A 16 2.14 9.15 -13.32
C SER A 16 2.27 10.68 -13.34
N HIS A 17 1.44 11.38 -12.57
CA HIS A 17 1.47 12.83 -12.42
C HIS A 17 2.62 13.32 -11.51
N LEU A 18 3.21 12.43 -10.70
CA LEU A 18 4.33 12.75 -9.83
C LEU A 18 5.65 12.69 -10.61
N LYS A 19 6.56 13.63 -10.32
CA LYS A 19 7.88 13.73 -10.94
C LYS A 19 8.95 13.79 -9.87
N SER A 20 10.12 13.24 -10.17
CA SER A 20 11.27 13.18 -9.26
C SER A 20 12.57 13.26 -10.08
N ASP A 21 13.57 13.97 -9.55
CA ASP A 21 14.96 13.95 -10.04
C ASP A 21 15.75 12.77 -9.44
N LYS A 22 15.19 12.09 -8.43
CA LYS A 22 15.75 10.89 -7.78
C LYS A 22 15.14 9.62 -8.36
N ASN A 23 15.89 8.53 -8.24
CA ASN A 23 15.37 7.18 -8.48
C ASN A 23 14.19 6.88 -7.55
N VAL A 24 13.12 6.32 -8.11
CA VAL A 24 11.90 5.91 -7.41
C VAL A 24 11.64 4.44 -7.71
N ILE A 25 11.31 3.65 -6.68
CA ILE A 25 10.76 2.30 -6.83
C ILE A 25 9.38 2.26 -6.21
N LEU A 26 8.42 1.66 -6.93
CA LEU A 26 7.05 1.47 -6.46
C LEU A 26 6.82 -0.02 -6.22
N PHE A 27 6.48 -0.37 -4.98
CA PHE A 27 5.95 -1.67 -4.60
C PHE A 27 4.42 -1.59 -4.57
N TYR A 28 3.78 -2.40 -5.40
CA TYR A 28 2.33 -2.50 -5.58
C TYR A 28 1.99 -3.96 -5.92
N ASP A 29 0.70 -4.27 -6.10
CA ASP A 29 0.23 -5.60 -6.50
C ASP A 29 0.57 -6.69 -5.47
N TYR A 30 -0.09 -6.63 -4.31
CA TYR A 30 0.17 -7.50 -3.16
C TYR A 30 -0.43 -8.92 -3.30
N GLU A 31 -0.46 -9.51 -4.49
CA GLU A 31 -0.76 -10.93 -4.68
C GLU A 31 0.31 -11.85 -4.05
N ASN A 32 1.51 -11.32 -3.87
CA ASN A 32 2.57 -11.89 -3.05
C ASN A 32 3.35 -10.75 -2.33
N PHE A 33 4.30 -11.14 -1.47
CA PHE A 33 5.10 -10.20 -0.68
C PHE A 33 6.60 -10.43 -0.87
N ASP A 34 6.98 -11.02 -1.99
CA ASP A 34 8.38 -11.31 -2.29
C ASP A 34 9.10 -9.99 -2.59
N LEU A 35 10.17 -9.73 -1.85
CA LEU A 35 10.93 -8.49 -1.93
C LEU A 35 12.37 -8.80 -2.36
N ASN A 36 12.59 -8.82 -3.67
CA ASN A 36 13.90 -9.07 -4.27
C ASN A 36 14.43 -7.78 -4.89
N PHE A 37 14.95 -6.88 -4.04
CA PHE A 37 15.58 -5.64 -4.47
C PHE A 37 16.80 -5.32 -3.60
N ASP A 38 17.92 -4.97 -4.23
CA ASP A 38 19.14 -4.61 -3.50
C ASP A 38 19.13 -3.13 -3.11
N PHE A 39 18.66 -2.87 -1.88
CA PHE A 39 18.65 -1.52 -1.30
C PHE A 39 20.06 -1.00 -0.97
N LYS A 40 21.08 -1.88 -0.86
CA LYS A 40 22.45 -1.48 -0.47
C LYS A 40 23.17 -0.72 -1.57
N ALA A 41 22.69 -0.79 -2.81
CA ALA A 41 23.23 -0.04 -3.94
C ALA A 41 22.95 1.49 -3.86
N PHE A 42 22.25 1.98 -2.84
CA PHE A 42 21.89 3.37 -2.69
C PHE A 42 22.34 3.93 -1.34
N ASP A 43 23.00 5.09 -1.36
CA ASP A 43 23.53 5.74 -0.16
C ASP A 43 22.44 6.21 0.81
N GLU A 44 21.29 6.63 0.27
CA GLU A 44 20.18 7.16 1.04
C GLU A 44 18.83 6.57 0.60
N LEU A 45 18.02 6.18 1.58
CA LEU A 45 16.68 5.66 1.38
C LEU A 45 15.65 6.58 2.04
N PHE A 46 14.57 6.88 1.30
CA PHE A 46 13.40 7.59 1.78
C PHE A 46 12.19 6.69 1.57
N LEU A 47 11.33 6.53 2.57
CA LEU A 47 10.14 5.69 2.49
C LEU A 47 8.89 6.56 2.44
N ILE A 48 8.02 6.33 1.46
CA ILE A 48 6.68 6.90 1.39
C ILE A 48 5.70 5.73 1.24
N ALA A 49 4.75 5.60 2.14
CA ALA A 49 3.77 4.52 2.10
C ALA A 49 2.35 5.05 2.24
N PHE A 50 1.43 4.50 1.45
CA PHE A 50 0.04 4.92 1.41
C PHE A 50 -0.91 3.78 1.83
N SER A 51 -1.89 4.09 2.69
CA SER A 51 -2.95 3.15 3.06
C SER A 51 -2.40 1.80 3.56
N MET A 52 -2.85 0.68 3.00
CA MET A 52 -2.34 -0.67 3.34
C MET A 52 -0.84 -0.84 3.09
N GLY A 53 -0.24 -0.05 2.19
CA GLY A 53 1.20 -0.03 1.96
C GLY A 53 2.01 0.34 3.20
N VAL A 54 1.43 1.09 4.14
CA VAL A 54 2.08 1.42 5.43
C VAL A 54 2.31 0.17 6.26
N CYS A 55 1.28 -0.68 6.37
CA CYS A 55 1.34 -1.97 7.05
C CYS A 55 2.34 -2.92 6.36
N VAL A 56 2.31 -2.97 5.03
CA VAL A 56 3.22 -3.83 4.24
C VAL A 56 4.67 -3.37 4.41
N ALA A 57 4.96 -2.08 4.23
CA ALA A 57 6.29 -1.52 4.39
C ALA A 57 6.82 -1.72 5.82
N ASN A 58 5.98 -1.51 6.85
CA ASN A 58 6.33 -1.75 8.24
C ASN A 58 6.88 -3.16 8.46
N ARG A 59 6.25 -4.17 7.88
CA ARG A 59 6.67 -5.56 8.09
C ARG A 59 7.85 -5.96 7.21
N LEU A 60 7.87 -5.57 5.94
CA LEU A 60 8.91 -6.00 4.99
C LEU A 60 10.22 -5.23 5.15
N LEU A 61 10.18 -3.98 5.61
CA LEU A 61 11.34 -3.08 5.61
C LEU A 61 11.79 -2.67 7.01
N LYS A 62 11.31 -3.33 8.07
CA LYS A 62 11.63 -2.97 9.47
C LYS A 62 13.13 -2.91 9.80
N GLU A 63 13.95 -3.71 9.12
CA GLU A 63 15.40 -3.77 9.36
C GLU A 63 16.19 -2.76 8.50
N LEU A 64 15.53 -2.01 7.62
CA LEU A 64 16.19 -1.03 6.76
C LEU A 64 16.20 0.36 7.41
N ASN A 65 17.32 1.05 7.24
CA ASN A 65 17.48 2.41 7.70
C ASN A 65 17.02 3.40 6.63
N PHE A 66 16.07 4.27 7.00
CA PHE A 66 15.56 5.33 6.15
C PHE A 66 15.90 6.69 6.74
N LYS A 67 16.33 7.63 5.89
CA LYS A 67 16.52 9.04 6.23
C LYS A 67 15.21 9.70 6.64
N GLN A 68 14.12 9.29 6.00
CA GLN A 68 12.77 9.73 6.32
C GLN A 68 11.75 8.65 5.96
N LYS A 69 10.69 8.53 6.77
CA LYS A 69 9.57 7.60 6.60
C LYS A 69 8.26 8.37 6.72
N ILE A 70 7.52 8.47 5.63
CA ILE A 70 6.26 9.19 5.53
C ILE A 70 5.10 8.21 5.33
N ALA A 71 4.15 8.19 6.26
CA ALA A 71 2.89 7.46 6.12
C ALA A 71 1.78 8.42 5.65
N ILE A 72 1.03 8.01 4.63
CA ILE A 72 -0.12 8.76 4.11
C ILE A 72 -1.37 7.91 4.33
N ASN A 73 -2.31 8.40 5.14
CA ASN A 73 -3.62 7.77 5.38
C ASN A 73 -3.53 6.25 5.68
N GLY A 74 -2.54 5.83 6.46
CA GLY A 74 -2.31 4.44 6.80
C GLY A 74 -1.63 4.31 8.17
N THR A 75 -1.49 3.08 8.63
CA THR A 75 -1.00 2.71 9.97
C THR A 75 -0.15 1.45 9.88
N ASN A 76 0.71 1.22 10.87
CA ASN A 76 1.45 -0.04 11.01
C ASN A 76 0.50 -1.23 11.10
N LEU A 77 -0.59 -1.08 11.87
CA LEU A 77 -1.58 -2.12 12.08
C LEU A 77 -2.74 -1.93 11.11
N GLY A 78 -2.51 -2.22 9.82
CA GLY A 78 -3.48 -1.97 8.74
C GLY A 78 -4.87 -2.57 9.01
N ILE A 79 -4.91 -3.75 9.64
CA ILE A 79 -6.13 -4.43 10.07
C ILE A 79 -6.07 -4.69 11.57
N ASP A 80 -6.75 -3.86 12.33
CA ASP A 80 -6.82 -3.93 13.78
C ASP A 80 -8.15 -3.34 14.27
N LYS A 81 -8.65 -3.77 15.44
CA LYS A 81 -9.93 -3.29 15.98
C LYS A 81 -9.90 -1.82 16.39
N SER A 82 -8.73 -1.30 16.74
CA SER A 82 -8.54 0.02 17.35
C SER A 82 -7.67 0.96 16.54
N LYS A 83 -6.65 0.42 15.87
CA LYS A 83 -5.59 1.19 15.22
C LYS A 83 -5.64 1.19 13.70
N GLY A 84 -6.52 0.39 13.10
CA GLY A 84 -6.65 0.22 11.65
C GLY A 84 -8.08 -0.12 11.21
N ILE A 85 -8.19 -0.79 10.06
CA ILE A 85 -9.49 -1.23 9.54
C ILE A 85 -9.95 -2.43 10.38
N HIS A 86 -11.15 -2.33 10.95
CA HIS A 86 -11.67 -3.41 11.78
C HIS A 86 -11.73 -4.75 10.98
N PRO A 87 -11.23 -5.88 11.53
CA PRO A 87 -11.16 -7.15 10.80
C PRO A 87 -12.48 -7.59 10.16
N THR A 88 -13.59 -7.45 10.89
CA THR A 88 -14.93 -7.77 10.38
C THR A 88 -15.36 -6.88 9.21
N ILE A 89 -14.97 -5.60 9.20
CA ILE A 89 -15.27 -4.69 8.08
C ILE A 89 -14.45 -5.10 6.86
N PHE A 90 -13.15 -5.34 7.04
CA PHE A 90 -12.28 -5.78 5.95
C PHE A 90 -12.76 -7.11 5.34
N LYS A 91 -13.11 -8.09 6.18
CA LYS A 91 -13.64 -9.38 5.73
C LYS A 91 -14.94 -9.23 4.93
N LYS A 92 -15.82 -8.31 5.32
CA LYS A 92 -17.04 -8.01 4.55
C LYS A 92 -16.71 -7.37 3.19
N THR A 93 -15.75 -6.46 3.14
CA THR A 93 -15.26 -5.88 1.87
C THR A 93 -14.72 -6.97 0.96
N LEU A 94 -13.93 -7.89 1.50
CA LEU A 94 -13.37 -9.01 0.77
C LEU A 94 -14.45 -9.91 0.16
N GLN A 95 -15.43 -10.33 0.97
CA GLN A 95 -16.51 -11.22 0.52
C GLN A 95 -17.40 -10.59 -0.57
N ASN A 96 -17.59 -9.27 -0.52
CA ASN A 96 -18.50 -8.55 -1.42
C ASN A 96 -17.76 -7.68 -2.45
N PHE A 97 -16.46 -7.91 -2.65
CA PHE A 97 -15.65 -7.05 -3.51
C PHE A 97 -16.18 -7.04 -4.94
N LYS A 98 -16.41 -5.83 -5.45
CA LYS A 98 -16.78 -5.53 -6.82
C LYS A 98 -15.97 -4.36 -7.33
N LEU A 99 -15.25 -4.55 -8.43
CA LEU A 99 -14.30 -3.55 -8.93
C LEU A 99 -15.00 -2.23 -9.26
N GLU A 100 -16.14 -2.26 -9.93
CA GLU A 100 -16.85 -1.03 -10.29
C GLU A 100 -17.36 -0.26 -9.06
N HIS A 101 -17.91 -0.96 -8.07
CA HIS A 101 -18.33 -0.34 -6.81
C HIS A 101 -17.14 0.26 -6.03
N PHE A 102 -16.00 -0.43 -6.05
CA PHE A 102 -14.76 0.08 -5.47
C PHE A 102 -14.31 1.38 -6.16
N LYS A 103 -14.29 1.43 -7.49
CA LYS A 103 -13.96 2.65 -8.25
C LYS A 103 -14.93 3.80 -7.97
N GLU A 104 -16.23 3.50 -7.89
CA GLU A 104 -17.25 4.50 -7.53
C GLU A 104 -16.99 5.09 -6.15
N THR A 105 -16.67 4.25 -5.16
CA THR A 105 -16.39 4.70 -3.79
C THR A 105 -15.08 5.47 -3.70
N LEU A 106 -14.05 5.02 -4.44
CA LEU A 106 -12.72 5.62 -4.43
C LEU A 106 -12.72 7.01 -5.06
N PHE A 107 -13.35 7.17 -6.22
CA PHE A 107 -13.30 8.42 -6.97
C PHE A 107 -14.50 9.33 -6.74
N LYS A 108 -15.66 8.77 -6.34
CA LYS A 108 -16.93 9.49 -6.17
C LYS A 108 -17.21 10.41 -7.37
N GLU A 109 -17.47 11.69 -7.14
CA GLU A 109 -17.72 12.70 -8.16
C GLU A 109 -16.53 12.93 -9.12
N ARG A 110 -15.33 12.46 -8.77
CA ARG A 110 -14.09 12.63 -9.55
C ARG A 110 -13.77 11.46 -10.47
N LYS A 111 -14.68 10.47 -10.64
CA LYS A 111 -14.47 9.30 -11.52
C LYS A 111 -14.07 9.71 -12.95
N SER A 112 -14.59 10.86 -13.43
CA SER A 112 -14.25 11.41 -14.75
C SER A 112 -12.78 11.85 -14.90
N LEU A 113 -12.06 12.10 -13.80
CA LEU A 113 -10.64 12.46 -13.78
C LEU A 113 -9.72 11.24 -13.77
N ALA A 114 -10.25 10.05 -13.46
CA ALA A 114 -9.49 8.81 -13.32
C ALA A 114 -9.51 7.94 -14.59
N LYS A 115 -9.69 8.55 -15.77
CA LYS A 115 -9.81 7.81 -17.05
C LYS A 115 -8.54 7.02 -17.40
N ASP A 116 -7.38 7.55 -17.03
CA ASP A 116 -6.07 6.93 -17.30
C ASP A 116 -5.61 6.00 -16.16
N PHE A 117 -6.43 5.85 -15.11
CA PHE A 117 -6.13 4.96 -13.99
C PHE A 117 -6.46 3.52 -14.39
N ILE A 118 -5.45 2.67 -14.31
CA ILE A 118 -5.55 1.28 -14.71
C ILE A 118 -5.69 0.46 -13.44
N PHE A 119 -6.67 -0.43 -13.44
CA PHE A 119 -6.87 -1.40 -12.37
C PHE A 119 -6.72 -2.80 -12.94
N LYS A 120 -6.16 -3.71 -12.15
CA LYS A 120 -6.21 -5.14 -12.46
C LYS A 120 -7.66 -5.64 -12.46
N ASP A 121 -7.88 -6.80 -13.06
CA ASP A 121 -9.21 -7.40 -13.09
C ASP A 121 -9.70 -7.78 -11.68
N GLU A 122 -11.02 -7.96 -11.55
CA GLU A 122 -11.65 -8.24 -10.26
C GLU A 122 -11.12 -9.52 -9.58
N LYS A 123 -10.69 -10.54 -10.33
CA LYS A 123 -10.18 -11.78 -9.75
C LYS A 123 -8.80 -11.54 -9.13
N ALA A 124 -7.90 -10.88 -9.85
CA ALA A 124 -6.58 -10.51 -9.32
C ALA A 124 -6.69 -9.63 -8.06
N LEU A 125 -7.58 -8.63 -8.09
CA LEU A 125 -7.78 -7.76 -6.92
C LEU A 125 -8.40 -8.47 -5.73
N LYS A 126 -9.24 -9.50 -5.95
CA LYS A 126 -9.71 -10.36 -4.85
C LYS A 126 -8.56 -11.12 -4.22
N ILE A 127 -7.67 -11.69 -5.03
CA ILE A 127 -6.46 -12.38 -4.54
C ILE A 127 -5.59 -11.42 -3.73
N GLU A 128 -5.31 -10.22 -4.26
CA GLU A 128 -4.55 -9.19 -3.54
C GLU A 128 -5.18 -8.86 -2.18
N LEU A 129 -6.50 -8.69 -2.14
CA LEU A 129 -7.23 -8.35 -0.92
C LEU A 129 -7.21 -9.49 0.11
N GLU A 130 -7.30 -10.75 -0.31
CA GLU A 130 -7.14 -11.93 0.54
C GLU A 130 -5.73 -11.97 1.14
N LYS A 131 -4.71 -11.78 0.30
CA LYS A 131 -3.30 -11.79 0.72
C LYS A 131 -2.99 -10.68 1.72
N LEU A 132 -3.51 -9.48 1.48
CA LEU A 132 -3.40 -8.37 2.43
C LEU A 132 -4.09 -8.67 3.77
N PHE A 133 -5.25 -9.32 3.74
CA PHE A 133 -5.97 -9.70 4.95
C PHE A 133 -5.15 -10.66 5.80
N ASP A 134 -4.65 -11.74 5.21
CA ASP A 134 -3.84 -12.75 5.89
C ASP A 134 -2.50 -12.16 6.39
N PHE A 135 -1.87 -11.32 5.57
CA PHE A 135 -0.62 -10.66 5.91
C PHE A 135 -0.75 -9.72 7.10
N ALA A 136 -1.84 -8.94 7.15
CA ALA A 136 -2.07 -7.96 8.21
C ALA A 136 -2.54 -8.58 9.52
N LEU A 137 -3.20 -9.75 9.49
CA LEU A 137 -3.63 -10.47 10.70
C LEU A 137 -2.50 -11.25 11.39
N THR A 138 -1.40 -11.53 10.69
CA THR A 138 -0.22 -12.12 11.34
C THR A 138 0.29 -11.15 12.41
N LYS A 139 0.54 -11.62 13.63
CA LYS A 139 0.94 -10.78 14.77
C LYS A 139 2.11 -9.86 14.38
N GLN A 140 1.86 -8.55 14.32
CA GLN A 140 2.86 -7.55 13.99
C GLN A 140 3.34 -6.85 15.25
N GLU A 141 4.65 -6.67 15.37
CA GLU A 141 5.23 -5.70 16.27
C GLU A 141 5.18 -4.31 15.59
N GLU A 142 4.96 -3.25 16.37
CA GLU A 142 4.99 -1.87 15.88
C GLU A 142 6.44 -1.41 15.67
N ASN A 143 7.05 -1.86 14.58
CA ASN A 143 8.51 -1.77 14.41
C ASN A 143 9.00 -0.49 13.71
N LEU A 144 8.22 0.09 12.79
CA LEU A 144 8.56 1.38 12.20
C LEU A 144 7.90 2.54 12.96
N LEU A 145 8.72 3.46 13.44
CA LEU A 145 8.28 4.78 13.88
C LEU A 145 8.26 5.71 12.66
N TRP A 146 7.05 6.05 12.18
CA TRP A 146 6.87 7.01 11.09
C TRP A 146 7.16 8.42 11.57
N ASP A 147 7.79 9.22 10.70
CA ASP A 147 8.11 10.60 11.04
C ASP A 147 6.83 11.44 11.07
N LYS A 148 6.74 12.37 12.02
CA LYS A 148 5.67 13.37 12.03
C LYS A 148 5.97 14.38 10.93
N VAL A 149 4.99 14.59 10.05
CA VAL A 149 5.06 15.53 8.92
C VAL A 149 4.05 16.64 9.13
#